data_AF-A0A9D8JSK4-F1
#
_entry.id   AF-A0A9D8JSK4-F1
#
_cell.length_a   1.000
_cell.length_b   1.000
_cell.length_c   1.000
_cell.angle_alpha   90.00
_cell.angle_beta   90.00
_cell.angle_gamma   90.00
#
_symmetry.space_group_name_H-M   'P 1'
#
loop_
_entity.id
_entity.type
_entity.pdbx_description
1 polymer ?
#
loop_
_entity_poly.entity_id
_entity_poly.type
_entity_poly.pdbx_seq_one_letter_code
_entity_poly.pdbx_strand_id
1 'polypeptide(L)' 'MMIANDHELKVTKQRIEQFQHWLAQLRRTARSEEFGAVTSGYRLEIERMQAEVLEYLLRPVSAEHAHELQLA' A
#
# COMPACT_ATOMS: atom_id res chain seq x y z
N MET A 1 6.94 7.33 2.80
CA MET A 1 6.34 8.30 3.74
C MET A 1 5.49 7.46 4.67
N MET A 2 5.75 7.48 5.98
CA MET A 2 5.14 6.54 6.93
C MET A 2 3.64 6.83 7.15
N ILE A 3 2.82 5.78 7.25
CA ILE A 3 1.37 5.88 7.55
C ILE A 3 1.18 6.28 9.02
N ALA A 4 0.39 7.32 9.27
CA ALA A 4 0.15 7.89 10.60
C ALA A 4 -1.23 7.57 11.19
N ASN A 5 -2.23 7.33 10.34
CA ASN A 5 -3.63 7.16 10.74
C ASN A 5 -4.39 6.22 9.80
N ASP A 6 -5.62 5.86 10.18
CA ASP A 6 -6.46 4.93 9.42
C ASP A 6 -6.90 5.49 8.05
N HIS A 7 -6.98 6.81 7.91
CA HIS A 7 -7.28 7.43 6.63
C HIS A 7 -6.12 7.20 5.64
N GLU A 8 -4.88 7.46 6.07
CA GLU A 8 -3.68 7.19 5.29
C GLU A 8 -3.48 5.70 5.01
N LEU A 9 -3.85 4.83 5.96
CA LEU A 9 -3.87 3.37 5.75
C LEU A 9 -4.81 3.02 4.60
N LYS A 10 -6.03 3.55 4.61
CA LYS A 10 -7.03 3.32 3.56
C LYS A 10 -6.53 3.81 2.20
N VAL A 11 -6.01 5.03 2.13
CA VAL A 11 -5.47 5.63 0.89
C VAL A 11 -4.30 4.81 0.36
N THR A 12 -3.41 4.35 1.23
CA THR A 12 -2.25 3.54 0.83
C THR A 12 -2.68 2.18 0.27
N LYS A 13 -3.65 1.50 0.89
CA LYS A 13 -4.23 0.25 0.36
C LYS A 13 -4.86 0.45 -1.03
N GLN A 14 -5.61 1.53 -1.23
CA GLN A 14 -6.20 1.85 -2.54
C GLN A 14 -5.15 2.11 -3.62
N ARG A 15 -4.03 2.77 -3.26
CA ARG A 15 -2.90 2.97 -4.18
C ARG A 15 -2.23 1.65 -4.57
N ILE A 16 -2.04 0.74 -3.63
CA ILE A 16 -1.52 -0.61 -3.91
C ILE A 16 -2.42 -1.33 -4.92
N GLU A 17 -3.74 -1.33 -4.68
CA GLU A 17 -4.72 -1.95 -5.59
C GLU A 17 -4.66 -1.35 -7.00
N GLN A 18 -4.52 -0.03 -7.11
CA GLN A 18 -4.40 0.64 -8.41
C GLN A 18 -3.12 0.24 -9.14
N PHE A 19 -1.98 0.15 -8.46
CA PHE A 19 -0.71 -0.25 -9.07
C PHE A 19 -0.76 -1.71 -9.52
N GLN A 20 -1.37 -2.58 -8.72
CA GLN A 20 -1.61 -3.98 -9.09
C GLN A 20 -2.51 -4.09 -10.33
N HIS A 21 -3.56 -3.25 -10.42
CA HIS A 21 -4.42 -3.21 -11.61
C HIS A 21 -3.62 -2.81 -12.87
N TRP A 22 -2.77 -1.79 -12.79
CA TRP A 22 -1.93 -1.39 -13.92
C TRP A 22 -0.91 -2.46 -14.31
N LEU A 23 -0.30 -3.14 -13.34
CA LEU A 23 0.56 -4.30 -13.61
C LEU A 23 -0.20 -5.43 -14.33
N ALA A 24 -1.44 -5.70 -13.93
CA ALA A 24 -2.28 -6.71 -14.60
C ALA A 24 -2.59 -6.33 -16.05
N GLN A 25 -2.78 -5.04 -16.36
CA GLN A 25 -2.93 -4.58 -17.74
C GLN A 25 -1.62 -4.70 -18.52
N LEU A 26 -0.51 -4.22 -17.97
CA LEU A 26 0.81 -4.31 -18.61
C LEU A 26 1.21 -5.75 -18.93
N ARG A 27 0.88 -6.70 -18.06
CA ARG A 27 1.12 -8.14 -18.29
C ARG A 27 0.48 -8.65 -19.58
N ARG A 28 -0.60 -8.02 -20.04
CA ARG A 28 -1.33 -8.41 -21.26
C ARG A 28 -0.89 -7.63 -22.49
N THR A 29 -0.33 -6.45 -22.33
CA THR A 29 -0.11 -5.49 -23.42
C THR A 29 1.35 -5.19 -23.74
N ALA A 30 2.26 -5.37 -22.78
CA ALA A 30 3.67 -5.05 -22.96
C ALA A 30 4.40 -6.12 -23.77
N ARG A 31 5.41 -5.68 -24.54
CA ARG A 31 6.35 -6.59 -25.21
C ARG A 31 7.25 -7.26 -24.16
N SER A 32 7.61 -8.52 -24.40
CA SER A 32 8.42 -9.30 -23.46
C SER A 32 9.77 -8.64 -23.13
N GLU A 33 10.39 -7.98 -24.12
CA GLU A 33 11.67 -7.27 -23.97
C GLU A 33 11.60 -6.01 -23.09
N GLU A 34 10.43 -5.36 -23.02
CA GLU A 34 10.23 -4.11 -22.28
C GLU A 34 9.58 -4.34 -20.93
N PHE A 35 8.92 -5.49 -20.75
CA PHE A 35 8.09 -5.79 -19.59
C PHE A 35 8.83 -5.61 -18.26
N GLY A 36 10.07 -6.11 -18.15
CA GLY A 36 10.85 -5.97 -16.93
C GLY A 36 11.17 -4.52 -16.57
N ALA A 37 11.57 -3.72 -17.57
CA ALA A 37 11.88 -2.31 -17.38
C ALA A 37 10.63 -1.53 -16.92
N VAL A 38 9.50 -1.70 -17.62
CA VAL A 38 8.26 -0.95 -17.33
C VAL A 38 7.58 -1.37 -16.02
N THR A 39 7.76 -2.62 -15.56
CA THR A 39 7.11 -3.12 -14.33
C THR A 39 7.94 -2.95 -13.07
N SER A 40 9.26 -2.78 -13.20
CA SER A 40 10.19 -2.68 -12.06
C SER A 40 9.82 -1.57 -11.06
N GLY A 41 9.46 -0.38 -11.54
CA GLY A 41 9.06 0.74 -10.70
C GLY A 41 7.77 0.48 -9.91
N TYR A 42 6.77 -0.13 -10.55
CA TYR A 42 5.53 -0.53 -9.87
C TYR A 42 5.79 -1.56 -8.77
N ARG A 43 6.65 -2.55 -9.03
CA ARG A 43 7.03 -3.55 -8.03
C ARG A 43 7.65 -2.90 -6.79
N LEU A 44 8.66 -2.05 -6.99
CA LEU A 44 9.36 -1.39 -5.88
C LEU A 44 8.42 -0.53 -5.03
N GLU A 45 7.53 0.24 -5.67
CA GLU A 45 6.58 1.06 -4.92
C GLU A 45 5.52 0.25 -4.19
N ILE A 46 5.03 -0.86 -4.78
CA ILE A 46 4.11 -1.78 -4.08
C ILE A 46 4.80 -2.38 -2.85
N GLU A 47 6.02 -2.90 -3.00
CA GLU A 47 6.77 -3.49 -1.89
C GLU A 47 6.99 -2.49 -0.75
N ARG A 48 7.37 -1.24 -1.09
CA ARG A 48 7.52 -0.15 -0.12
C ARG A 48 6.22 0.16 0.61
N MET A 49 5.11 0.33 -0.11
CA MET A 49 3.81 0.64 0.50
C MET A 49 3.27 -0.50 1.34
N GLN A 50 3.49 -1.76 0.93
CA GLN A 50 3.10 -2.93 1.71
C GLN A 50 3.87 -3.01 3.04
N ALA A 51 5.16 -2.67 3.03
CA ALA A 51 5.94 -2.57 4.26
C ALA A 51 5.36 -1.50 5.20
N GLU A 52 5.06 -0.31 4.69
CA GLU A 52 4.44 0.78 5.48
C GLU A 52 3.07 0.37 6.06
N VAL A 53 2.25 -0.37 5.30
CA VAL A 53 0.96 -0.91 5.78
C VAL A 53 1.17 -1.90 6.92
N LEU A 54 2.12 -2.82 6.80
CA LEU A 54 2.40 -3.80 7.85
C LEU A 54 2.95 -3.13 9.11
N GLU A 55 3.87 -2.18 8.96
CA GLU A 55 4.39 -1.39 10.08
C GLU A 55 3.29 -0.66 10.84
N TYR A 56 2.33 -0.07 10.12
CA TYR A 56 1.19 0.61 10.76
C TYR A 56 0.28 -0.38 11.52
N LEU A 57 -0.09 -1.50 10.89
CA LEU A 57 -0.99 -2.49 11.50
C LEU A 57 -0.39 -3.22 12.70
N LEU A 58 0.94 -3.30 12.78
CA LEU A 58 1.66 -3.87 13.91
C LEU A 58 1.97 -2.84 15.01
N ARG A 59 1.65 -1.56 14.79
CA ARG A 59 1.79 -0.53 15.82
C ARG A 59 0.70 -0.74 16.89
N PRO A 60 1.05 -0.78 18.18
CA PRO A 60 0.05 -0.79 19.24
C PRO A 60 -0.83 0.46 19.12
N VAL A 61 -2.14 0.27 19.27
CA VAL A 61 -3.07 1.39 19.42
C VAL A 61 -2.74 2.05 20.76
N SER A 62 -2.14 3.24 20.74
CA SER A 62 -1.80 3.96 21.97
C SER A 62 -3.04 4.10 22.87
N ALA A 63 -2.85 4.07 24.19
CA ALA A 63 -3.93 4.11 25.18
C ALA A 63 -4.91 5.30 25.02
N GLU A 64 -4.50 6.40 24.38
CA GLU A 64 -5.38 7.52 24.03
C GLU A 64 -6.54 7.13 23.10
N HIS A 65 -6.34 6.23 22.14
CA HIS A 65 -7.40 5.76 21.24
C HIS A 65 -8.32 4.70 21.89
N ALA A 66 -7.84 4.01 22.93
CA ALA A 66 -8.65 3.05 23.68
C ALA A 66 -9.75 3.74 24.51
N HIS A 67 -9.53 5.00 24.91
CA HIS A 67 -10.51 5.79 25.65
C HIS A 67 -11.67 6.28 24.76
N GLU A 68 -11.42 6.57 23.48
CA GLU A 68 -12.47 6.94 22.52
C GLU A 68 -13.39 5.76 22.17
N LEU A 69 -12.84 4.54 22.07
CA LEU A 69 -13.63 3.33 21.83
C LEU A 69 -14.42 2.84 23.05
N GLN A 70 -14.13 3.33 24.26
CA GLN A 70 -14.90 3.02 25.47
C GLN A 70 -16.11 3.96 25.69
N LEU A 71 -16.23 5.03 24.89
CA LEU A 71 -17.28 6.04 25.01
C LEU A 71 -18.23 6.09 23.79
N ALA A 72 -18.08 5.18 22.82
CA ALA A 72 -18.94 5.02 21.65
C ALA A 72 -19.82 3.77 21.78
#